data_AF-A0A2D4M2M7-F1
#
_entry.id   AF-A0A2D4M2M7-F1
#
_cell.length_a   1.000
_cell.length_b   1.000
_cell.length_c   1.000
_cell.angle_alpha   90.00
_cell.angle_beta   90.00
_cell.angle_gamma   90.00
#
_symmetry.space_group_name_H-M   'P 1'
#
loop_
_entity.id
_entity.type
_entity.pdbx_description
1 polymer ?
#
loop_
_entity_poly.entity_id
_entity_poly.type
_entity_poly.pdbx_seq_one_letter_code
_entity_poly.pdbx_strand_id
1 'polypeptide(L)'
;EQLSQQMALFAEIEANQANLDQCQKLSQQYSTAVKEYELQLMTYRAFVESQQKSPVKRRRVLSSSDAITQEFMDLRTHYTALVTLTTQHVKYISDALRRLEEEEKVVEKEEEELAYDWSENNPNLTTKKNYFSELTEELEEKQDVFRALQDSAELLSLENHPAKQTVEAYSAAVQTQWHWIKQLCLCVDQHLRENTAYFQFFGDARESEMFLK
;
A
#
# COMPACT_ATOMS: atom_id res chain seq x y z
N GLU A 1 6.68 12.93 10.13
CA GLU A 1 8.10 12.87 10.52
C GLU A 1 8.79 11.54 10.13
N GLN A 2 8.25 10.37 10.49
CA GLN A 2 8.83 9.06 10.14
C GLN A 2 8.99 8.79 8.62
N LEU A 3 8.02 9.15 7.78
CA LEU A 3 8.14 8.98 6.32
C LEU A 3 9.33 9.77 5.75
N SER A 4 9.52 11.01 6.20
CA SER A 4 10.62 11.86 5.76
C SER A 4 11.98 11.27 6.16
N GLN A 5 12.09 10.70 7.36
CA GLN A 5 13.29 9.99 7.80
C GLN A 5 13.58 8.74 6.94
N GLN A 6 12.56 7.96 6.59
CA GLN A 6 12.71 6.77 5.75
C GLN A 6 13.07 7.11 4.29
N MET A 7 12.53 8.20 3.74
CA MET A 7 12.91 8.70 2.43
C MET A 7 14.36 9.19 2.38
N ALA A 8 14.81 9.87 3.43
CA ALA A 8 16.21 10.31 3.55
C ALA A 8 17.17 9.11 3.57
N LEU A 9 16.85 8.07 4.35
CA LEU A 9 17.62 6.83 4.37
C LEU A 9 17.63 6.13 3.01
N PHE A 10 16.49 6.10 2.30
CA PHE A 10 16.42 5.53 0.96
C PHE A 10 17.32 6.28 -0.04
N ALA A 11 17.30 7.61 -0.02
CA ALA A 11 18.16 8.42 -0.88
C ALA A 11 19.65 8.24 -0.58
N GLU A 12 20.01 8.08 0.70
CA GLU A 12 21.39 7.77 1.10
C GLU A 12 21.83 6.39 0.62
N ILE A 13 20.95 5.38 0.72
CA ILE A 13 21.20 4.05 0.18
C ILE A 13 21.39 4.13 -1.34
N GLU A 14 20.52 4.81 -2.08
CA GLU A 14 20.66 4.99 -3.53
C GLU A 14 21.97 5.67 -3.92
N ALA A 15 22.38 6.71 -3.18
CA ALA A 15 23.65 7.40 -3.43
C ALA A 15 24.86 6.45 -3.25
N ASN A 16 24.76 5.47 -2.35
CA ASN A 16 25.81 4.48 -2.11
C ASN A 16 25.96 3.44 -3.25
N GLN A 17 25.02 3.39 -4.21
CA GLN A 17 25.17 2.55 -5.42
C GLN A 17 26.44 2.89 -6.20
N ALA A 18 26.75 4.19 -6.33
CA ALA A 18 27.95 4.63 -7.04
C ALA A 18 29.23 4.14 -6.37
N ASN A 19 29.24 4.09 -5.03
CA ASN A 19 30.36 3.55 -4.26
C ASN A 19 30.49 2.03 -4.47
N LEU A 20 29.38 1.30 -4.53
CA LEU A 20 29.38 -0.15 -4.81
C LEU A 20 29.91 -0.45 -6.22
N ASP A 21 29.50 0.32 -7.22
CA ASP A 21 29.98 0.20 -8.60
C ASP A 21 31.48 0.48 -8.70
N GLN A 22 31.99 1.42 -7.91
CA GLN A 22 33.42 1.69 -7.80
C GLN A 22 34.16 0.51 -7.13
N CYS A 23 33.62 -0.05 -6.06
CA CYS A 23 34.15 -1.26 -5.43
C CYS A 23 34.23 -2.43 -6.42
N GLN A 24 33.25 -2.59 -7.31
CA GLN A 24 33.27 -3.61 -8.36
C GLN A 24 34.47 -3.43 -9.29
N LYS A 25 34.69 -2.21 -9.78
CA LYS A 25 35.80 -1.90 -10.68
C LYS A 25 37.15 -2.18 -10.03
N LEU A 26 37.33 -1.74 -8.78
CA LEU A 26 38.57 -1.94 -8.03
C LEU A 26 38.81 -3.43 -7.74
N SER A 27 37.80 -4.15 -7.27
CA SER A 27 37.87 -5.60 -7.02
C SER A 27 38.32 -6.36 -8.28
N GLN A 28 37.76 -6.03 -9.44
CA GLN A 28 38.11 -6.68 -10.70
C GLN A 28 39.55 -6.37 -11.14
N GLN A 29 40.00 -5.13 -10.95
CA GLN A 29 41.39 -4.73 -11.22
C GLN A 29 42.38 -5.50 -10.33
N TYR A 30 42.13 -5.54 -9.02
CA TYR A 30 42.99 -6.27 -8.08
C TYR A 30 43.00 -7.77 -8.33
N SER A 31 41.82 -8.37 -8.56
CA SER A 31 41.68 -9.78 -8.89
C SER A 31 42.48 -10.16 -10.14
N THR A 32 42.46 -9.31 -11.17
CA THR A 32 43.26 -9.51 -12.40
C THR A 32 44.75 -9.39 -12.13
N ALA A 33 45.18 -8.37 -11.39
CA ALA A 33 46.58 -8.17 -11.04
C ALA A 33 47.14 -9.35 -10.20
N VAL A 34 46.37 -9.84 -9.22
CA VAL A 34 46.74 -10.98 -8.39
C VAL A 34 46.92 -12.25 -9.24
N LYS A 35 45.99 -12.54 -10.16
CA LYS A 35 46.11 -13.68 -11.09
C LYS A 35 47.38 -13.62 -11.93
N GLU A 36 47.73 -12.44 -12.43
CA GLU A 36 48.96 -12.23 -13.21
C GLU A 36 50.22 -12.50 -12.37
N TYR A 37 50.28 -11.99 -11.13
CA TYR A 37 51.39 -12.25 -10.22
C TYR A 37 51.51 -13.73 -9.83
N GLU A 38 50.37 -14.40 -9.58
CA GLU A 38 50.34 -15.83 -9.28
C GLU A 38 50.88 -16.66 -10.47
N LEU A 39 50.52 -16.28 -11.69
CA LEU A 39 51.03 -16.90 -12.91
C LEU A 39 52.55 -16.69 -13.08
N GLN A 40 53.03 -15.47 -12.86
CA GLN A 40 54.46 -15.16 -12.89
C GLN A 40 55.23 -15.98 -11.85
N LEU A 41 54.73 -16.06 -10.62
CA LEU A 41 55.31 -16.88 -9.55
C LEU A 41 55.31 -18.37 -9.90
N MET A 42 54.23 -18.88 -10.48
CA MET A 42 54.14 -20.27 -10.92
C MET A 42 55.16 -20.57 -12.03
N THR A 43 55.31 -19.66 -12.99
CA THR A 43 56.26 -19.79 -14.10
C THR A 43 57.71 -19.74 -13.60
N TYR A 44 58.03 -18.77 -12.73
CA TYR A 44 59.35 -18.66 -12.11
C TYR A 44 59.68 -19.90 -11.27
N ARG A 45 58.74 -20.41 -10.48
CA ARG A 45 58.92 -21.65 -9.70
C ARG A 45 59.15 -22.85 -10.61
N ALA A 46 58.38 -23.02 -11.67
CA ALA A 46 58.57 -24.12 -12.63
C ALA A 46 59.97 -24.04 -13.29
N PHE A 47 60.43 -22.83 -13.62
CA PHE A 47 61.79 -22.60 -14.12
C PHE A 47 62.85 -22.98 -13.07
N VAL A 48 62.71 -22.54 -11.81
CA VAL A 48 63.63 -22.89 -10.71
C VAL A 48 63.64 -24.39 -10.39
N GLU A 49 62.48 -25.05 -10.38
CA GLU A 49 62.37 -26.50 -10.15
C GLU A 49 63.01 -27.30 -11.31
N SER A 50 62.92 -26.82 -12.55
CA SER A 50 63.61 -27.46 -13.69
C SER A 50 65.14 -27.44 -13.55
N GLN A 51 65.67 -26.46 -12.81
CA GLN A 51 67.10 -26.31 -12.49
C GLN A 51 67.52 -27.11 -11.24
N GLN A 52 66.59 -27.41 -10.31
CA GLN A 52 66.87 -28.09 -9.03
C GLN A 52 66.23 -29.50 -9.00
N LYS A 53 67.03 -30.55 -9.21
CA LYS A 53 66.61 -31.97 -9.35
C LYS A 53 65.98 -32.66 -8.10
N SER A 54 65.29 -31.99 -7.18
CA SER A 54 64.75 -32.66 -5.97
C SER A 54 63.27 -32.32 -5.66
N PRO A 55 62.42 -33.31 -5.32
CA PRO A 55 60.98 -33.10 -5.14
C PRO A 55 60.63 -32.68 -3.71
N VAL A 56 60.21 -31.43 -3.50
CA VAL A 56 59.58 -30.99 -2.26
C VAL A 56 58.05 -31.04 -2.41
N LYS A 57 57.35 -31.69 -1.47
CA LYS A 57 55.88 -31.81 -1.46
C LYS A 57 55.22 -30.44 -1.26
N ARG A 58 54.29 -30.09 -2.16
CA ARG A 58 53.57 -28.81 -2.17
C ARG A 58 52.34 -28.80 -1.26
N ARG A 59 52.14 -27.71 -0.53
CA ARG A 59 50.85 -27.31 0.07
C ARG A 59 50.07 -26.50 -0.98
N ARG A 60 48.79 -26.81 -1.19
CA ARG A 60 47.92 -26.09 -2.13
C ARG A 60 47.65 -24.69 -1.57
N VAL A 61 48.10 -23.65 -2.26
CA VAL A 61 47.85 -22.24 -1.90
C VAL A 61 46.49 -21.85 -2.46
N LEU A 62 45.60 -21.33 -1.61
CA LEU A 62 44.33 -20.74 -2.04
C LEU A 62 44.62 -19.40 -2.74
N SER A 63 43.99 -19.14 -3.89
CA SER A 63 44.25 -17.91 -4.66
C SER A 63 43.63 -16.70 -3.95
N SER A 64 44.41 -15.64 -3.77
CA SER A 64 43.92 -14.39 -3.15
C SER A 64 42.88 -13.68 -4.02
N SER A 65 42.80 -14.02 -5.32
CA SER A 65 41.80 -13.50 -6.26
C SER A 65 40.39 -14.00 -5.94
N ASP A 66 40.27 -15.25 -5.50
CA ASP A 66 38.98 -15.86 -5.14
C ASP A 66 38.40 -15.18 -3.89
N ALA A 67 39.25 -14.85 -2.91
CA ALA A 67 38.84 -14.13 -1.70
C ALA A 67 38.30 -12.72 -2.01
N ILE A 68 38.98 -11.96 -2.88
CA ILE A 68 38.54 -10.61 -3.28
C ILE A 68 37.20 -10.65 -4.01
N THR A 69 36.98 -11.68 -4.83
CA THR A 69 35.73 -11.86 -5.57
C THR A 69 34.59 -12.23 -4.62
N GLN A 70 34.86 -13.08 -3.64
CA GLN A 70 33.87 -13.52 -2.65
C GLN A 70 33.37 -12.36 -1.78
N GLU A 71 34.28 -11.56 -1.23
CA GLU A 71 33.92 -10.39 -0.39
C GLU A 71 33.04 -9.38 -1.15
N PHE A 72 33.32 -9.16 -2.45
CA PHE A 72 32.48 -8.30 -3.28
C PHE A 72 31.07 -8.88 -3.50
N MET A 73 30.97 -10.19 -3.73
CA MET A 73 29.67 -10.85 -3.91
C MET A 73 28.83 -10.80 -2.63
N ASP A 74 29.47 -10.96 -1.48
CA ASP A 74 28.81 -10.88 -0.17
C ASP A 74 28.33 -9.46 0.12
N LEU A 75 29.16 -8.45 -0.17
CA LEU A 75 28.76 -7.03 -0.05
C LEU A 75 27.58 -6.69 -0.97
N ARG A 76 27.62 -7.14 -2.23
CA ARG A 76 26.54 -6.90 -3.20
C ARG A 76 25.23 -7.57 -2.77
N THR A 77 25.31 -8.76 -2.19
CA THR A 77 24.14 -9.50 -1.69
C THR A 77 23.48 -8.77 -0.53
N HIS A 78 24.25 -8.32 0.46
CA HIS A 78 23.73 -7.54 1.59
C HIS A 78 23.12 -6.21 1.13
N TYR A 79 23.79 -5.49 0.23
CA TYR A 79 23.28 -4.23 -0.29
C TYR A 79 21.96 -4.41 -1.07
N THR A 80 21.85 -5.46 -1.90
CA THR A 80 20.61 -5.77 -2.64
C THR A 80 19.46 -6.08 -1.69
N ALA A 81 19.72 -6.84 -0.62
CA ALA A 81 18.72 -7.15 0.40
C ALA A 81 18.27 -5.87 1.14
N LEU A 82 19.21 -4.99 1.48
CA LEU A 82 18.91 -3.71 2.14
C LEU A 82 18.05 -2.81 1.25
N VAL A 83 18.44 -2.61 -0.02
CA VAL A 83 17.63 -1.82 -0.98
C VAL A 83 16.22 -2.38 -1.08
N THR A 84 16.08 -3.70 -1.29
CA THR A 84 14.78 -4.35 -1.44
C THR A 84 13.91 -4.13 -0.21
N LEU A 85 14.47 -4.34 0.98
CA LEU A 85 13.76 -4.16 2.25
C LEU A 85 13.34 -2.70 2.43
N THR A 86 14.27 -1.75 2.24
CA THR A 86 13.98 -0.32 2.42
C THR A 86 12.94 0.18 1.41
N THR A 87 13.01 -0.24 0.15
CA THR A 87 11.97 0.09 -0.85
C THR A 87 10.60 -0.45 -0.44
N GLN A 88 10.53 -1.68 0.05
CA GLN A 88 9.27 -2.26 0.56
C GLN A 88 8.74 -1.49 1.78
N HIS A 89 9.63 -1.09 2.71
CA HIS A 89 9.26 -0.32 3.89
C HIS A 89 8.72 1.07 3.53
N VAL A 90 9.38 1.81 2.62
CA VAL A 90 8.89 3.11 2.15
C VAL A 90 7.50 2.94 1.53
N LYS A 91 7.33 1.96 0.64
CA LYS A 91 6.03 1.66 0.02
C LYS A 91 4.95 1.39 1.07
N TYR A 92 5.24 0.51 2.04
CA TYR A 92 4.30 0.16 3.10
C TYR A 92 3.87 1.38 3.93
N ILE A 93 4.83 2.23 4.34
CA ILE A 93 4.55 3.43 5.13
C ILE A 93 3.73 4.43 4.31
N SER A 94 4.07 4.64 3.04
CA SER A 94 3.28 5.49 2.13
C SER A 94 1.85 4.97 1.97
N ASP A 95 1.67 3.67 1.77
CA ASP A 95 0.35 3.05 1.64
C ASP A 95 -0.46 3.09 2.95
N ALA A 96 0.21 3.00 4.11
CA ALA A 96 -0.43 3.16 5.41
C ALA A 96 -0.87 4.62 5.64
N LEU A 97 -0.02 5.60 5.32
CA LEU A 97 -0.36 7.02 5.44
C LEU A 97 -1.54 7.39 4.54
N ARG A 98 -1.54 6.95 3.27
CA ARG A 98 -2.67 7.19 2.37
C ARG A 98 -3.99 6.67 2.93
N ARG A 99 -3.99 5.47 3.54
CA ARG A 99 -5.19 4.90 4.16
C ARG A 99 -5.67 5.72 5.36
N LEU A 100 -4.74 6.18 6.19
CA LEU A 100 -5.07 7.05 7.34
C LEU A 100 -5.65 8.39 6.88
N GLU A 101 -5.10 9.00 5.82
CA GLU A 101 -5.66 10.23 5.22
C GLU A 101 -7.05 10.01 4.61
N GLU A 102 -7.32 8.82 4.05
CA GLU A 102 -8.64 8.44 3.57
C GLU A 102 -9.64 8.26 4.72
N GLU A 103 -9.24 7.62 5.83
CA GLU A 103 -10.05 7.48 7.04
C GLU A 103 -10.34 8.82 7.71
N GLU A 104 -9.35 9.72 7.83
CA GLU A 104 -9.52 11.06 8.39
C GLU A 104 -10.56 11.86 7.61
N LYS A 105 -10.54 11.81 6.27
CA LYS A 105 -11.57 12.43 5.43
C LYS A 105 -12.97 11.87 5.64
N VAL A 106 -13.09 10.59 5.98
CA VAL A 106 -14.39 9.97 6.29
C VAL A 106 -14.90 10.52 7.63
N VAL A 107 -14.04 10.61 8.64
CA VAL A 107 -14.38 11.18 9.96
C VAL A 107 -14.76 12.65 9.84
N GLU A 108 -14.02 13.47 9.09
CA GLU A 108 -14.34 14.88 8.87
C GLU A 108 -15.74 15.06 8.25
N LYS A 109 -16.09 14.22 7.27
CA LYS A 109 -17.43 14.22 6.66
C LYS A 109 -18.51 13.78 7.64
N GLU A 110 -18.24 12.79 8.47
CA GLU A 110 -19.18 12.36 9.52
C GLU A 110 -19.44 13.48 10.52
N GLU A 111 -18.41 14.20 10.97
CA GLU A 111 -18.55 15.36 11.85
C GLU A 111 -19.32 16.51 11.17
N GLU A 112 -19.08 16.77 9.88
CA GLU A 112 -19.85 17.76 9.10
C GLU A 112 -21.34 17.40 9.03
N GLU A 113 -21.65 16.13 8.80
CA GLU A 113 -23.03 15.63 8.77
C GLU A 113 -23.72 15.71 10.13
N LEU A 114 -22.99 15.41 11.22
CA LEU A 114 -23.49 15.54 12.61
C LEU A 114 -23.73 17.00 13.01
N ALA A 115 -22.88 17.92 12.54
CA ALA A 115 -22.99 19.35 12.84
C ALA A 115 -23.96 20.09 11.90
N TYR A 116 -24.53 19.41 10.90
CA TYR A 116 -25.36 20.04 9.89
C TYR A 116 -26.67 20.60 10.46
N ASP A 117 -26.98 21.86 10.13
CA ASP A 117 -28.25 22.48 10.50
C ASP A 117 -29.39 21.96 9.61
N TRP A 118 -30.26 21.13 10.18
CA TRP A 118 -31.42 20.59 9.48
C TRP A 118 -32.65 21.50 9.48
N SER A 119 -32.51 22.77 9.89
CA SER A 119 -33.60 23.74 9.91
C SER A 119 -34.00 24.22 8.51
N GLU A 120 -35.28 24.60 8.31
CA GLU A 120 -35.77 25.19 7.05
C GLU A 120 -35.08 26.51 6.67
N ASN A 121 -34.48 27.20 7.66
CA ASN A 121 -33.72 28.42 7.42
C ASN A 121 -32.36 28.14 6.78
N ASN A 122 -31.91 26.89 6.74
CA ASN A 122 -30.68 26.52 6.06
C ASN A 122 -30.92 26.50 4.54
N PRO A 123 -30.36 27.47 3.77
CA PRO A 123 -30.53 27.50 2.32
C PRO A 123 -29.92 26.28 1.61
N ASN A 124 -29.02 25.56 2.28
CA ASN A 124 -28.40 24.34 1.76
C ASN A 124 -29.26 23.09 1.96
N LEU A 125 -30.36 23.16 2.74
CA LEU A 125 -31.21 22.00 3.01
C LEU A 125 -31.85 21.46 1.73
N THR A 126 -32.31 22.36 0.84
CA THR A 126 -32.87 21.99 -0.47
C THR A 126 -31.83 21.29 -1.34
N THR A 127 -30.59 21.79 -1.36
CA THR A 127 -29.47 21.16 -2.07
C THR A 127 -29.18 19.77 -1.52
N LYS A 128 -29.17 19.63 -0.19
CA LYS A 128 -28.92 18.34 0.48
C LYS A 128 -30.04 17.33 0.23
N LYS A 129 -31.30 17.77 0.20
CA LYS A 129 -32.44 16.93 -0.18
C LYS A 129 -32.33 16.42 -1.62
N ASN A 130 -31.94 17.28 -2.56
CA ASN A 130 -31.72 16.89 -3.94
C ASN A 130 -30.56 15.89 -4.06
N TYR A 131 -29.44 16.15 -3.35
CA TYR A 131 -28.31 15.22 -3.28
C TYR A 131 -28.72 13.84 -2.76
N PHE A 132 -29.51 13.77 -1.69
CA PHE A 132 -30.04 12.49 -1.19
C PHE A 132 -30.97 11.79 -2.18
N SER A 133 -31.76 12.54 -2.95
CA SER A 133 -32.59 11.98 -4.01
C SER A 133 -31.73 11.33 -5.10
N GLU A 134 -30.68 12.02 -5.57
CA GLU A 134 -29.73 11.48 -6.56
C GLU A 134 -28.98 10.26 -6.02
N LEU A 135 -28.54 10.32 -4.76
CA LEU A 135 -27.86 9.20 -4.10
C LEU A 135 -28.76 7.97 -3.97
N THR A 136 -30.05 8.18 -3.72
CA THR A 136 -31.04 7.09 -3.62
C THR A 136 -31.26 6.42 -4.99
N GLU A 137 -31.32 7.20 -6.06
CA GLU A 137 -31.40 6.68 -7.43
C GLU A 137 -30.14 5.88 -7.80
N GLU A 138 -28.95 6.40 -7.50
CA GLU A 138 -27.71 5.65 -7.71
C GLU A 138 -27.69 4.34 -6.89
N LEU A 139 -28.17 4.37 -5.64
CA LEU A 139 -28.25 3.19 -4.80
C LEU A 139 -29.20 2.13 -5.38
N GLU A 140 -30.32 2.55 -6.00
CA GLU A 140 -31.21 1.62 -6.71
C GLU A 140 -30.48 0.94 -7.88
N GLU A 141 -29.66 1.67 -8.65
CA GLU A 141 -28.84 1.07 -9.70
C GLU A 141 -27.81 0.07 -9.14
N LYS A 142 -27.17 0.39 -8.01
CA LYS A 142 -26.22 -0.53 -7.35
C LYS A 142 -26.88 -1.79 -6.82
N GLN A 143 -28.19 -1.79 -6.57
CA GLN A 143 -28.91 -2.96 -6.06
C GLN A 143 -28.83 -4.15 -7.01
N ASP A 144 -28.92 -3.90 -8.32
CA ASP A 144 -28.85 -4.96 -9.32
C ASP A 144 -27.43 -5.52 -9.46
N VAL A 145 -26.41 -4.65 -9.35
CA VAL A 145 -25.00 -5.07 -9.30
C VAL A 145 -24.73 -5.92 -8.06
N PHE A 146 -25.25 -5.51 -6.91
CA PHE A 146 -25.13 -6.26 -5.66
C PHE A 146 -25.78 -7.64 -5.76
N ARG A 147 -27.00 -7.73 -6.32
CA ARG A 147 -27.68 -9.01 -6.56
C ARG A 147 -26.85 -9.92 -7.46
N ALA A 148 -26.37 -9.40 -8.59
CA ALA A 148 -25.53 -10.18 -9.50
C ALA A 148 -24.22 -10.68 -8.83
N LEU A 149 -23.63 -9.89 -7.95
CA LEU A 149 -22.45 -10.28 -7.18
C LEU A 149 -22.77 -11.40 -6.18
N GLN A 150 -23.91 -11.32 -5.50
CA GLN A 150 -24.38 -12.36 -4.57
C GLN A 150 -24.66 -13.69 -5.31
N ASP A 151 -25.38 -13.62 -6.43
CA ASP A 151 -25.70 -14.80 -7.26
C ASP A 151 -24.41 -15.47 -7.77
N SER A 152 -23.43 -14.69 -8.19
CA SER A 152 -22.11 -15.18 -8.63
C SER A 152 -21.33 -15.84 -7.49
N ALA A 153 -21.35 -15.24 -6.29
CA ALA A 153 -20.72 -15.81 -5.11
C ALA A 153 -21.36 -17.15 -4.70
N GLU A 154 -22.68 -17.26 -4.78
CA GLU A 154 -23.42 -18.49 -4.50
C GLU A 154 -23.09 -19.59 -5.53
N LEU A 155 -23.04 -19.25 -6.82
CA LEU A 155 -22.68 -20.18 -7.89
C LEU A 155 -21.25 -20.73 -7.70
N LEU A 156 -20.27 -19.87 -7.45
CA LEU A 156 -18.89 -20.30 -7.18
C LEU A 156 -18.79 -21.18 -5.93
N SER A 157 -19.64 -20.94 -4.92
CA SER A 157 -19.72 -21.78 -3.74
C SER A 157 -20.28 -23.17 -4.06
N LEU A 158 -21.29 -23.27 -4.93
CA LEU A 158 -21.88 -24.53 -5.40
C LEU A 158 -20.89 -25.34 -6.26
N GLU A 159 -20.06 -24.68 -7.06
CA GLU A 159 -19.03 -25.32 -7.89
C GLU A 159 -17.81 -25.82 -7.11
N ASN A 160 -17.77 -25.63 -5.78
CA ASN A 160 -16.62 -25.92 -4.92
C ASN A 160 -15.33 -25.25 -5.42
N HIS A 161 -15.44 -23.98 -5.82
CA HIS A 161 -14.30 -23.22 -6.29
C HIS A 161 -13.18 -23.19 -5.23
N PRO A 162 -11.89 -23.31 -5.62
CA PRO A 162 -10.77 -23.33 -4.67
C PRO A 162 -10.68 -22.08 -3.78
N ALA A 163 -11.24 -20.94 -4.22
CA ALA A 163 -11.32 -19.69 -3.44
C ALA A 163 -12.66 -19.49 -2.69
N LYS A 164 -13.49 -20.54 -2.54
CA LYS A 164 -14.85 -20.46 -1.96
C LYS A 164 -14.90 -19.72 -0.61
N GLN A 165 -14.05 -20.07 0.34
CA GLN A 165 -14.04 -19.45 1.67
C GLN A 165 -13.80 -17.93 1.60
N THR A 166 -12.91 -17.50 0.71
CA THR A 166 -12.62 -16.08 0.49
C THR A 166 -13.82 -15.37 -0.14
N VAL A 167 -14.43 -15.97 -1.17
CA VAL A 167 -15.62 -15.42 -1.84
C VAL A 167 -16.80 -15.29 -0.87
N GLU A 168 -17.04 -16.31 -0.04
CA GLU A 168 -18.11 -16.31 0.98
C GLU A 168 -17.88 -15.23 2.06
N ALA A 169 -16.64 -15.09 2.54
CA ALA A 169 -16.29 -14.06 3.52
C ALA A 169 -16.50 -12.63 2.97
N TYR A 170 -16.04 -12.36 1.75
CA TYR A 170 -16.27 -11.07 1.10
C TYR A 170 -17.75 -10.84 0.81
N SER A 171 -18.47 -11.86 0.33
CA SER A 171 -19.90 -11.77 0.08
C SER A 171 -20.69 -11.40 1.34
N ALA A 172 -20.39 -12.05 2.48
CA ALA A 172 -21.02 -11.74 3.76
C ALA A 172 -20.68 -10.31 4.26
N ALA A 173 -19.44 -9.86 4.06
CA ALA A 173 -19.05 -8.49 4.39
C ALA A 173 -19.82 -7.47 3.55
N VAL A 174 -19.88 -7.67 2.22
CA VAL A 174 -20.63 -6.79 1.30
C VAL A 174 -22.13 -6.81 1.63
N GLN A 175 -22.70 -7.96 1.97
CA GLN A 175 -24.08 -8.08 2.45
C GLN A 175 -24.31 -7.22 3.71
N THR A 176 -23.39 -7.25 4.66
CA THR A 176 -23.49 -6.48 5.90
C THR A 176 -23.43 -4.97 5.61
N GLN A 177 -22.49 -4.53 4.78
CA GLN A 177 -22.37 -3.14 4.37
C GLN A 177 -23.62 -2.65 3.63
N TRP A 178 -24.17 -3.47 2.75
CA TRP A 178 -25.40 -3.16 2.03
C TRP A 178 -26.61 -2.97 2.96
N HIS A 179 -26.77 -3.84 3.97
CA HIS A 179 -27.82 -3.66 4.97
C HIS A 179 -27.64 -2.37 5.75
N TRP A 180 -26.40 -2.04 6.14
CA TRP A 180 -26.10 -0.81 6.88
C TRP A 180 -26.46 0.44 6.08
N ILE A 181 -26.06 0.51 4.79
CA ILE A 181 -26.42 1.62 3.90
C ILE A 181 -27.95 1.75 3.79
N LYS A 182 -28.68 0.63 3.61
CA LYS A 182 -30.15 0.67 3.57
C LYS A 182 -30.78 1.22 4.85
N GLN A 183 -30.24 0.87 6.02
CA GLN A 183 -30.72 1.43 7.28
C GLN A 183 -30.46 2.93 7.38
N LEU A 184 -29.30 3.39 6.94
CA LEU A 184 -29.01 4.83 6.90
C LEU A 184 -29.97 5.60 6.00
N CYS A 185 -30.27 5.10 4.80
CA CYS A 185 -31.25 5.72 3.91
C CYS A 185 -32.62 5.86 4.58
N LEU A 186 -33.09 4.81 5.27
CA LEU A 186 -34.36 4.85 6.01
C LEU A 186 -34.34 5.91 7.12
N CYS A 187 -33.24 6.02 7.86
CA CYS A 187 -33.09 7.05 8.90
C CYS A 187 -33.14 8.46 8.30
N VAL A 188 -32.43 8.71 7.20
CA VAL A 188 -32.43 10.01 6.52
C VAL A 188 -33.83 10.35 5.98
N ASP A 189 -34.50 9.41 5.32
CA ASP A 189 -35.87 9.60 4.83
C ASP A 189 -36.85 9.92 5.96
N GLN A 190 -36.72 9.25 7.10
CA GLN A 190 -37.54 9.51 8.27
C GLN A 190 -37.27 10.91 8.81
N HIS A 191 -36.00 11.30 8.96
CA HIS A 191 -35.62 12.64 9.41
C HIS A 191 -36.15 13.73 8.48
N LEU A 192 -36.01 13.57 7.17
CA LEU A 192 -36.53 14.54 6.19
C LEU A 192 -38.05 14.68 6.31
N ARG A 193 -38.76 13.57 6.50
CA ARG A 193 -40.22 13.56 6.65
C ARG A 193 -40.67 14.24 7.94
N GLU A 194 -40.07 13.87 9.07
CA GLU A 194 -40.39 14.43 10.38
C GLU A 194 -40.06 15.93 10.45
N ASN A 195 -38.92 16.35 9.92
CA ASN A 195 -38.55 17.77 9.87
C ASN A 195 -39.52 18.56 9.00
N THR A 196 -39.88 18.06 7.81
CA THR A 196 -40.87 18.71 6.94
C THR A 196 -42.21 18.89 7.67
N ALA A 197 -42.69 17.85 8.35
CA ALA A 197 -43.94 17.91 9.11
C ALA A 197 -43.86 18.86 10.32
N TYR A 198 -42.74 18.86 11.04
CA TYR A 198 -42.48 19.77 12.17
C TYR A 198 -42.56 21.23 11.72
N PHE A 199 -41.83 21.59 10.67
CA PHE A 199 -41.79 22.97 10.21
C PHE A 199 -43.13 23.42 9.61
N GLN A 200 -43.81 22.56 8.84
CA GLN A 200 -45.15 22.85 8.34
C GLN A 200 -46.12 23.19 9.50
N PHE A 201 -46.12 22.39 10.57
CA PHE A 201 -46.97 22.65 11.74
C PHE A 201 -46.70 24.03 12.38
N PHE A 202 -45.43 24.39 12.59
CA PHE A 202 -45.09 25.67 13.21
C PHE A 202 -45.31 26.87 12.27
N GLY A 203 -45.19 26.67 10.95
CA GLY A 203 -45.58 27.64 9.94
C GLY A 203 -47.08 27.94 10.01
N ASP A 204 -47.91 26.89 9.91
CA ASP A 204 -49.37 26.98 9.98
C ASP A 204 -49.85 27.63 11.29
N ALA A 205 -49.22 27.28 12.42
CA ALA A 205 -49.52 27.84 13.72
C ALA A 205 -49.21 29.36 13.78
N ARG A 206 -48.08 29.80 13.21
CA ARG A 206 -47.70 31.21 13.17
C ARG A 206 -48.62 32.01 12.25
N GLU A 207 -49.00 31.49 11.09
CA GLU A 207 -49.98 32.13 10.20
C GLU A 207 -51.33 32.29 10.88
N SER A 208 -51.78 31.25 11.58
CA SER A 208 -53.02 31.29 12.36
C SER A 208 -52.96 32.33 13.47
N GLU A 209 -51.84 32.45 14.19
CA GLU A 209 -51.64 33.47 15.22
C GLU A 209 -51.66 34.89 14.64
N MET A 210 -51.03 35.11 13.48
CA MET A 210 -51.06 36.40 12.77
C MET A 210 -52.47 36.76 12.30
N PHE A 211 -53.24 35.79 11.81
CA PHE A 211 -54.61 36.01 11.36
C PHE A 211 -55.58 36.38 12.50
N LEU A 212 -55.31 35.90 13.72
CA LEU A 212 -56.13 36.16 14.91
C LEU A 212 -55.78 37.47 15.63
N LYS A 213 -54.69 38.14 15.25
CA LYS A 213 -54.26 39.45 15.78
C LYS A 213 -54.79 40.60 14.94
#